data_AF-A0ABC9VNE2-F1
#
_entry.id   AF-A0ABC9VNE2-F1
#
_cell.length_a   1.000
_cell.length_b   1.000
_cell.length_c   1.000
_cell.angle_alpha   90.00
_cell.angle_beta   90.00
_cell.angle_gamma   90.00
#
_symmetry.space_group_name_H-M   'P 1'
#
loop_
_entity.id
_entity.type
_entity.pdbx_description
1 polymer ?
#
loop_
_entity_poly.entity_id
_entity_poly.type
_entity_poly.pdbx_seq_one_letter_code
_entity_poly.pdbx_strand_id
1 'polypeptide(L)'
;MIKEQGNIHHIFPKAYLRKNGFKQSEYNQVANYVWITQPRNLQIGDRAPKDYMVDMETTKHHSAENDQANAIPADLNKFDFHQYNQFLIERRNLMAQNIRSLFESL
;
A
#
# COMPACT_ATOMS: atom_id res chain seq x y z
N MET A 1 25.58 3.91 -8.32
CA MET A 1 24.30 4.64 -8.32
C MET A 1 23.18 3.65 -8.06
N ILE A 2 22.55 3.71 -6.89
CA ILE A 2 21.28 3.00 -6.66
C ILE A 2 20.25 3.79 -7.46
N LYS A 3 19.83 3.26 -8.61
CA LYS A 3 18.82 3.91 -9.44
C LYS A 3 17.54 4.08 -8.62
N GLU A 4 17.01 5.30 -8.55
CA GLU A 4 15.69 5.62 -8.00
C GLU A 4 14.54 5.07 -8.88
N GLN A 5 14.74 3.92 -9.51
CA GLN A 5 13.70 3.26 -10.29
C GLN A 5 12.70 2.64 -9.32
N GLY A 6 11.45 3.09 -9.42
CA GLY A 6 10.34 2.44 -8.73
C GLY A 6 10.07 1.06 -9.31
N ASN A 7 9.47 0.20 -8.49
CA ASN A 7 8.94 -1.09 -8.90
C ASN A 7 7.67 -1.39 -8.11
N ILE A 8 6.99 -2.48 -8.47
CA ILE A 8 5.79 -2.94 -7.79
C ILE A 8 6.20 -3.67 -6.50
N HIS A 9 5.71 -3.14 -5.38
CA HIS A 9 5.86 -3.71 -4.05
C HIS A 9 4.49 -3.89 -3.40
N HIS A 10 4.46 -4.47 -2.21
CA HIS A 10 3.24 -4.68 -1.45
C HIS A 10 3.05 -3.58 -0.42
N ILE A 11 1.82 -3.06 -0.27
CA ILE A 11 1.46 -2.13 0.80
C ILE A 11 1.57 -2.85 2.15
N PHE A 12 0.94 -4.02 2.26
CA PHE A 12 1.18 -4.95 3.35
C PHE A 12 2.31 -5.90 2.93
N PRO A 13 3.51 -5.83 3.55
CA PRO A 13 4.65 -6.63 3.13
C PRO A 13 4.34 -8.14 3.12
N LYS A 14 4.81 -8.85 2.10
CA LYS A 14 4.57 -10.30 1.95
C LYS A 14 5.02 -11.10 3.16
N ALA A 15 6.21 -10.81 3.68
CA ALA A 15 6.77 -11.54 4.81
C ALA A 15 5.98 -11.27 6.10
N TYR A 16 5.50 -10.03 6.29
CA TYR A 16 4.58 -9.66 7.36
C TYR A 16 3.29 -10.50 7.29
N LEU A 17 2.61 -10.52 6.14
CA LEU A 17 1.36 -11.30 5.99
C LEU A 17 1.61 -12.81 6.11
N ARG A 18 2.69 -13.34 5.52
CA ARG A 18 3.06 -14.76 5.63
C ARG A 18 3.29 -15.17 7.09
N LYS A 19 3.99 -14.34 7.88
CA LYS A 19 4.21 -14.59 9.32
C LYS A 19 2.89 -14.65 10.11
N ASN A 20 1.86 -13.96 9.64
CA ASN A 20 0.54 -13.92 10.25
C ASN A 20 -0.47 -14.89 9.61
N GLY A 21 0.00 -15.91 8.88
CA GLY A 21 -0.82 -17.04 8.42
C GLY A 21 -1.49 -16.90 7.05
N PHE A 22 -1.25 -15.79 6.33
CA PHE A 22 -1.81 -15.61 4.99
C PHE A 22 -1.05 -16.39 3.93
N LYS A 23 -1.79 -17.00 3.01
CA LYS A 23 -1.28 -17.74 1.85
C LYS A 23 -0.88 -16.78 0.73
N GLN A 24 -0.06 -17.28 -0.18
CA GLN A 24 0.44 -16.49 -1.31
C GLN A 24 -0.66 -15.88 -2.19
N SER A 25 -1.76 -16.60 -2.41
CA SER A 25 -2.91 -16.10 -3.16
C SER A 25 -3.62 -14.94 -2.45
N GLU A 26 -3.52 -14.84 -1.12
CA GLU A 26 -4.21 -13.82 -0.33
C GLU A 26 -3.42 -12.50 -0.30
N TYR A 27 -2.07 -12.56 -0.29
CA TYR A 27 -1.24 -11.35 -0.31
C TYR A 27 -0.83 -10.89 -1.72
N ASN A 28 -0.85 -11.76 -2.73
CA ASN A 28 -0.60 -11.40 -4.13
C ASN A 28 -1.88 -10.89 -4.80
N GLN A 29 -2.39 -9.78 -4.30
CA GLN A 29 -3.61 -9.12 -4.78
C GLN A 29 -3.25 -7.78 -5.42
N VAL A 30 -3.89 -7.42 -6.54
CA VAL A 30 -3.68 -6.10 -7.20
C VAL A 30 -3.92 -4.96 -6.21
N ALA A 31 -4.94 -5.08 -5.37
CA ALA A 31 -5.27 -4.11 -4.32
C ALA A 31 -4.25 -4.09 -3.16
N ASN A 32 -3.25 -4.96 -3.13
CA ASN A 32 -2.12 -4.88 -2.20
C ASN A 32 -0.84 -4.36 -2.88
N TYR A 33 -0.86 -4.03 -4.18
CA TYR A 33 0.31 -3.54 -4.89
C TYR A 33 0.43 -2.02 -4.89
N VAL A 34 1.66 -1.51 -4.82
CA VAL A 34 2.00 -0.09 -4.89
C VAL A 34 3.31 0.09 -5.65
N TRP A 35 3.45 1.21 -6.35
CA TRP A 35 4.70 1.61 -6.97
C TRP A 35 5.53 2.45 -6.00
N ILE A 36 6.68 1.95 -5.57
CA ILE A 36 7.62 2.68 -4.70
C ILE A 36 9.06 2.38 -5.10
N THR A 37 9.99 3.22 -4.65
CA THR A 37 11.43 3.01 -4.91
C THR A 37 12.03 1.94 -4.01
N GLN A 38 13.10 1.28 -4.48
CA GLN A 38 13.82 0.27 -3.69
C GLN A 38 14.26 0.79 -2.31
N PRO A 39 14.84 2.02 -2.16
CA PRO A 39 15.20 2.54 -0.84
C PRO A 39 14.00 2.68 0.10
N ARG A 40 12.85 3.14 -0.42
CA ARG A 40 11.62 3.26 0.37
C ARG A 40 11.11 1.90 0.82
N ASN A 41 11.10 0.91 -0.08
CA ASN A 41 10.71 -0.46 0.26
C ASN A 41 11.62 -1.07 1.35
N LEU A 42 12.93 -0.77 1.32
CA LEU A 42 13.87 -1.21 2.36
C LEU A 42 13.56 -0.58 3.72
N GLN A 43 13.18 0.71 3.75
CA GLN A 43 12.77 1.37 4.99
C GLN A 43 11.46 0.78 5.54
N ILE A 44 10.48 0.47 4.69
CA ILE A 44 9.23 -0.20 5.10
C ILE A 44 9.54 -1.56 5.74
N GLY A 45 10.35 -2.39 5.06
CA GLY A 45 10.72 -3.72 5.53
C GLY A 45 9.51 -4.65 5.71
N ASP A 46 9.54 -5.49 6.75
CA ASP A 46 8.49 -6.47 7.06
C ASP A 46 7.48 -5.94 8.12
N ARG A 47 7.29 -4.62 8.18
CA ARG A 47 6.46 -3.95 9.19
C ARG A 47 4.99 -3.85 8.77
N ALA A 48 4.09 -3.75 9.74
CA ALA A 48 2.68 -3.46 9.47
C ALA A 48 2.50 -2.02 8.96
N PRO A 49 1.45 -1.71 8.19
CA PRO A 49 1.12 -0.34 7.81
C PRO A 49 1.05 0.65 8.96
N LYS A 50 0.36 0.29 10.05
CA LYS A 50 0.32 1.13 11.25
C LYS A 50 1.70 1.46 11.84
N ASP A 51 2.70 0.59 11.63
CA ASP A 51 4.04 0.75 12.19
C ASP A 51 4.94 1.58 11.27
N TYR A 52 4.89 1.36 9.94
CA TYR A 52 5.74 2.12 9.00
C TYR A 52 5.14 3.49 8.62
N MET A 53 3.83 3.68 8.77
CA MET A 53 3.17 4.96 8.45
C MET A 53 3.38 6.03 9.53
N VAL A 54 3.78 5.64 10.74
CA VAL A 54 4.13 6.60 11.82
C VAL A 54 5.61 6.98 11.81
N ASP A 55 6.41 6.36 10.95
CA ASP A 55 7.84 6.59 10.81
C ASP A 55 8.10 7.74 9.81
N MET A 56 8.60 8.87 10.32
CA MET A 56 8.86 10.09 9.55
C MET A 56 9.84 9.88 8.40
N GLU A 57 10.83 8.98 8.56
CA GLU A 57 11.74 8.70 7.45
C GLU A 57 10.98 8.01 6.34
N THR A 58 10.15 7.01 6.68
CA THR A 58 9.29 6.28 5.74
C THR A 58 8.26 7.19 5.06
N THR A 59 7.69 8.16 5.78
CA THR A 59 6.66 9.06 5.26
C THR A 59 7.19 10.41 4.75
N LYS A 60 8.50 10.60 4.68
CA LYS A 60 9.14 11.86 4.20
C LYS A 60 8.58 12.42 2.88
N HIS A 61 8.10 11.55 1.99
CA HIS A 61 7.56 11.93 0.66
C HIS A 61 6.09 11.49 0.49
N HIS A 62 5.42 11.21 1.59
CA HIS A 62 4.01 10.85 1.63
C HIS A 62 3.15 12.13 1.60
N SER A 63 2.02 12.08 0.89
CA SER A 63 1.00 13.14 0.95
C SER A 63 -0.39 12.55 0.77
N ALA A 64 -1.40 13.20 1.35
CA ALA A 64 -2.79 12.78 1.24
C ALA A 64 -3.30 12.82 -0.21
N GLU A 65 -2.84 13.79 -1.00
CA GLU A 65 -3.19 13.91 -2.42
C GLU A 65 -2.62 12.75 -3.23
N ASN A 66 -1.36 12.35 -2.97
CA ASN A 66 -0.76 11.20 -3.63
C ASN A 66 -1.49 9.90 -3.24
N ASP A 67 -1.86 9.76 -1.97
CA ASP A 67 -2.64 8.62 -1.50
C ASP A 67 -4.00 8.53 -2.20
N GLN A 68 -4.74 9.63 -2.27
CA GLN A 68 -6.03 9.68 -2.95
C GLN A 68 -5.90 9.33 -4.45
N ALA A 69 -4.91 9.91 -5.14
CA ALA A 69 -4.64 9.62 -6.55
C ALA A 69 -4.31 8.14 -6.79
N ASN A 70 -3.69 7.46 -5.81
CA ASN A 70 -3.32 6.05 -5.87
C ASN A 70 -4.29 5.10 -5.15
N ALA A 71 -5.49 5.59 -4.81
CA ALA A 71 -6.53 4.83 -4.11
C ALA A 71 -6.04 4.18 -2.81
N ILE A 72 -5.20 4.89 -2.05
CA ILE A 72 -4.73 4.46 -0.73
C ILE A 72 -5.75 4.89 0.33
N PRO A 73 -6.26 3.97 1.16
CA PRO A 73 -7.13 4.31 2.28
C PRO A 73 -6.50 5.33 3.23
N ALA A 74 -7.24 6.39 3.59
CA ALA A 74 -6.74 7.44 4.48
C ALA A 74 -6.34 6.91 5.87
N ASP A 75 -7.00 5.84 6.31
CA ASP A 75 -6.76 5.18 7.59
C ASP A 75 -5.71 4.06 7.51
N LEU A 76 -4.86 4.04 6.48
CA LEU A 76 -3.79 3.04 6.32
C LEU A 76 -2.89 2.94 7.56
N ASN A 77 -2.65 4.06 8.24
CA ASN A 77 -1.86 4.14 9.48
C ASN A 77 -2.51 3.46 10.70
N LYS A 78 -3.74 2.96 10.58
CA LYS A 78 -4.45 2.21 11.64
C LYS A 78 -4.47 0.71 11.38
N PHE A 79 -4.08 0.26 10.19
CA PHE A 79 -4.22 -1.14 9.82
C PHE A 79 -3.04 -2.02 10.20
N ASP A 80 -3.38 -3.22 10.68
CA ASP A 80 -2.49 -4.36 10.76
C ASP A 80 -3.14 -5.59 10.09
N PHE A 81 -2.53 -6.77 10.21
CA PHE A 81 -3.00 -7.98 9.54
C PHE A 81 -4.45 -8.36 9.90
N HIS A 82 -4.98 -7.96 11.05
CA HIS A 82 -6.36 -8.24 11.44
C HIS A 82 -7.36 -7.51 10.53
N GLN A 83 -6.98 -6.36 9.98
CA GLN A 83 -7.81 -5.57 9.06
C GLN A 83 -7.40 -5.73 7.59
N TYR A 84 -6.53 -6.68 7.25
CA TYR A 84 -6.04 -6.82 5.87
C TYR A 84 -7.18 -7.03 4.85
N ASN A 85 -8.19 -7.85 5.18
CA ASN A 85 -9.35 -8.03 4.30
C ASN A 85 -10.21 -6.77 4.17
N GLN A 86 -10.37 -6.00 5.25
CA GLN A 86 -11.06 -4.72 5.23
C GLN A 86 -10.33 -3.73 4.32
N PHE A 87 -9.00 -3.61 4.48
CA PHE A 87 -8.15 -2.79 3.62
C PHE A 87 -8.32 -3.16 2.14
N LEU A 88 -8.32 -4.45 1.80
CA LEU A 88 -8.49 -4.90 0.42
C LEU A 88 -9.84 -4.48 -0.17
N ILE A 89 -10.92 -4.56 0.60
CA ILE A 89 -12.26 -4.14 0.18
C ILE A 89 -12.28 -2.62 -0.04
N GLU A 90 -11.79 -1.86 0.94
CA GLU A 90 -11.77 -0.41 0.91
C GLU A 90 -10.96 0.11 -0.28
N ARG A 91 -9.74 -0.40 -0.47
CA ARG A 91 -8.88 -0.02 -1.59
C ARG A 91 -9.50 -0.36 -2.94
N ARG A 92 -10.15 -1.53 -3.11
CA ARG A 92 -10.84 -1.86 -4.37
C ARG A 92 -11.97 -0.88 -4.70
N ASN A 93 -12.72 -0.45 -3.68
CA ASN A 93 -13.78 0.55 -3.87
C ASN A 93 -13.20 1.89 -4.31
N LEU A 94 -12.11 2.36 -3.68
CA LEU A 94 -11.40 3.58 -4.07
C LEU A 94 -10.83 3.48 -5.50
N MET A 95 -10.24 2.35 -5.86
CA MET A 95 -9.75 2.12 -7.23
C MET A 95 -10.89 2.19 -8.26
N ALA A 96 -12.03 1.56 -7.98
CA ALA A 96 -13.19 1.62 -8.86
C ALA A 96 -13.75 3.04 -9.01
N GLN A 97 -13.77 3.82 -7.92
CA GLN A 97 -14.18 5.22 -7.95
C GLN A 97 -13.22 6.06 -8.81
N ASN A 98 -11.90 5.92 -8.63
CA ASN A 98 -10.92 6.65 -9.43
C ASN A 98 -11.05 6.32 -10.93
N ILE A 99 -11.22 5.04 -11.29
CA ILE A 99 -11.44 4.60 -12.67
C ILE A 99 -12.72 5.20 -13.24
N ARG A 100 -13.81 5.17 -12.46
CA ARG A 100 -15.09 5.75 -12.87
C ARG A 100 -14.98 7.26 -13.11
N SER A 101 -14.40 8.01 -12.17
CA SER A 101 -14.23 9.46 -12.31
C SER A 101 -13.35 9.81 -13.51
N LEU A 102 -12.29 9.04 -13.77
CA LEU A 102 -11.47 9.22 -14.97
C LEU A 102 -12.30 8.98 -16.23
N PHE A 103 -13.06 7.90 -16.30
CA PHE A 103 -13.89 7.58 -17.46
C PHE A 103 -14.98 8.62 -17.71
N GLU A 104 -15.63 9.13 -16.66
CA GLU A 104 -16.64 10.19 -16.74
C GLU A 104 -16.07 11.56 -17.16
N SER A 105 -14.73 11.73 -17.13
CA SER A 105 -14.04 12.97 -17.54
C SER A 105 -13.55 12.98 -18.99
N LEU A 106 -13.70 11.86 -19.71
CA LEU A 106 -13.36 11.73 -21.14
C LEU A 106 -14.46 12.31 -22.03
#